data_AF-A0A6F9ZZQ5-F1
#
_entry.id   AF-A0A6F9ZZQ5-F1
#
_cell.length_a   1.000
_cell.length_b   1.000
_cell.length_c   1.000
_cell.angle_alpha   90.00
_cell.angle_beta   90.00
_cell.angle_gamma   90.00
#
_symmetry.space_group_name_H-M   'P 1'
#
loop_
_entity.id
_entity.type
_entity.pdbx_description
1 polymer ?
#
loop_
_entity_poly.entity_id
_entity_poly.type
_entity_poly.pdbx_seq_one_letter_code
_entity_poly.pdbx_strand_id
1 'polypeptide(L)'
;MTAAGLLVPSFAFAQRLDLKANVRVPGANVEARVQACANIGVRLGAIETRLLDLRTKLDDRHNEREQRLEERRAERETKVSDARDEAETRRAQATARLEAFADTDAEREAIVEFRADVQAAVEARRAAFDAANAAFRKGLDAAVTTRRTQAESSVTAFRAAIKAAVEKAKTDCAAGKDAATIRADFAAAVKAAKDKFAADRKVMDRVGTQVRTLAETRKAAHAKAMADFRAAMEAARADLKAAFNVEAEVEAE
;
A
#
# COMPACT_ATOMS: atom_id res chain seq x y z
N MET A 1 -71.34 -59.15 22.73
CA MET A 1 -70.27 -60.12 23.04
C MET A 1 -69.58 -59.64 24.31
N THR A 2 -69.97 -60.07 25.51
CA THR A 2 -69.43 -61.25 26.25
C THR A 2 -67.89 -61.24 26.27
N ALA A 3 -67.16 -61.28 27.38
CA ALA A 3 -67.49 -61.50 28.79
C ALA A 3 -66.26 -61.15 29.68
N ALA A 4 -66.51 -61.08 31.00
CA ALA A 4 -65.64 -61.42 32.15
C ALA A 4 -64.32 -60.62 32.35
N GLY A 5 -64.00 -60.04 33.52
CA GLY A 5 -64.44 -60.29 34.90
C GLY A 5 -63.53 -61.32 35.57
N LEU A 6 -62.51 -60.89 36.30
CA LEU A 6 -61.82 -61.69 37.33
C LEU A 6 -61.08 -60.77 38.33
N LEU A 7 -61.47 -60.91 39.60
CA LEU A 7 -60.90 -60.28 40.79
C LEU A 7 -59.78 -61.18 41.39
N VAL A 8 -58.66 -60.54 41.77
CA VAL A 8 -57.90 -60.60 43.06
C VAL A 8 -57.27 -61.96 43.47
N PRO A 9 -55.97 -62.00 43.83
CA PRO A 9 -55.57 -61.82 45.23
C PRO A 9 -54.33 -60.94 45.48
N SER A 10 -54.45 -60.17 46.55
CA SER A 10 -53.37 -59.50 47.27
C SER A 10 -52.35 -60.52 47.78
N PHE A 11 -51.07 -60.33 47.45
CA PHE A 11 -49.96 -60.77 48.28
C PHE A 11 -49.02 -59.58 48.50
N ALA A 12 -48.91 -59.20 49.76
CA ALA A 12 -47.85 -58.34 50.23
C ALA A 12 -46.52 -59.08 50.12
N PHE A 13 -45.52 -58.45 49.50
CA PHE A 13 -44.13 -58.72 49.80
C PHE A 13 -43.39 -57.39 49.90
N ALA A 14 -42.97 -57.07 51.11
CA ALA A 14 -42.11 -55.94 51.39
C ALA A 14 -40.73 -56.19 50.78
N GLN A 15 -40.25 -55.27 49.94
CA GLN A 15 -38.82 -55.06 49.76
C GLN A 15 -38.54 -53.56 49.86
N ARG A 16 -37.86 -53.20 50.95
CA ARG A 16 -37.09 -51.97 51.06
C ARG A 16 -36.05 -51.97 49.93
N LEU A 17 -36.14 -51.04 49.00
CA LEU A 17 -34.99 -50.65 48.19
C LEU A 17 -35.01 -49.12 48.00
N ASP A 18 -34.11 -48.50 48.76
CA ASP A 18 -33.43 -47.23 48.52
C ASP A 18 -34.09 -46.23 47.56
N LEU A 19 -34.63 -45.16 48.17
CA LEU A 19 -34.61 -43.83 47.58
C LEU A 19 -33.15 -43.40 47.33
N LYS A 20 -32.59 -43.79 46.19
CA LYS A 20 -31.57 -42.98 45.53
C LYS A 20 -32.24 -42.24 44.38
N ALA A 21 -33.02 -41.23 44.76
CA ALA A 21 -33.23 -40.09 43.89
C ALA A 21 -31.83 -39.59 43.51
N ASN A 22 -31.44 -39.83 42.27
CA ASN A 22 -30.23 -39.26 41.69
C ASN A 22 -30.51 -37.76 41.53
N VAL A 23 -30.39 -37.01 42.62
CA VAL A 23 -30.43 -35.56 42.60
C VAL A 23 -29.20 -35.15 41.81
N ARG A 24 -29.42 -34.85 40.54
CA ARG A 24 -28.43 -34.21 39.67
C ARG A 24 -28.07 -32.89 40.33
N VAL A 25 -26.93 -32.86 41.01
CA VAL A 25 -26.41 -31.67 41.68
C VAL A 25 -26.31 -30.53 40.65
N PRO A 26 -27.05 -29.43 40.80
CA PRO A 26 -27.04 -28.32 39.83
C PRO A 26 -25.68 -27.63 39.67
N GLY A 27 -24.74 -27.87 40.59
CA GLY A 27 -23.44 -27.18 40.67
C GLY A 27 -22.38 -27.60 39.64
N ALA A 28 -22.33 -28.87 39.23
CA ALA A 28 -21.26 -29.36 38.34
C ALA A 28 -21.30 -28.72 36.93
N ASN A 29 -22.50 -28.31 36.48
CA ASN A 29 -22.65 -27.57 35.22
C ASN A 29 -22.39 -26.07 35.37
N VAL A 30 -22.50 -25.51 36.57
CA VAL A 30 -22.26 -24.07 36.82
C VAL A 30 -20.76 -23.81 36.90
N GLU A 31 -20.01 -24.64 37.61
CA GLU A 31 -18.57 -24.49 37.77
C GLU A 31 -17.83 -24.69 36.44
N ALA A 32 -18.22 -25.70 35.65
CA ALA A 32 -17.72 -25.90 34.29
C ALA A 32 -18.07 -24.75 33.33
N ARG A 33 -19.24 -24.09 33.50
CA ARG A 33 -19.63 -22.90 32.73
C ARG A 33 -18.81 -21.67 33.13
N VAL A 34 -18.62 -21.44 34.42
CA VAL A 34 -17.79 -20.34 34.95
C VAL A 34 -16.34 -20.49 34.47
N GLN A 35 -15.81 -21.72 34.50
CA GLN A 35 -14.46 -22.00 34.05
C GLN A 35 -14.31 -21.91 32.51
N ALA A 36 -15.34 -22.29 31.75
CA ALA A 36 -15.39 -22.04 30.30
C ALA A 36 -15.41 -20.54 29.97
N CYS A 37 -16.19 -19.74 30.69
CA CYS A 37 -16.25 -18.28 30.52
C CYS A 37 -14.93 -17.59 30.93
N ALA A 38 -14.27 -18.03 31.99
CA ALA A 38 -12.95 -17.53 32.40
C ALA A 38 -11.86 -17.84 31.36
N ASN A 39 -11.86 -19.05 30.80
CA ASN A 39 -10.93 -19.45 29.75
C ASN A 39 -11.13 -18.67 28.45
N ILE A 40 -12.37 -18.26 28.14
CA ILE A 40 -12.67 -17.34 27.04
C ILE A 40 -11.97 -16.00 27.31
N GLY A 41 -12.12 -15.40 28.49
CA GLY A 41 -11.47 -14.13 28.85
C GLY A 41 -9.94 -14.13 28.66
N VAL A 42 -9.25 -15.18 29.11
CA VAL A 42 -7.78 -15.32 28.96
C VAL A 42 -7.37 -15.40 27.49
N ARG A 43 -8.07 -16.23 26.69
CA ARG A 43 -7.79 -16.36 25.26
C ARG A 43 -8.02 -15.06 24.50
N LEU A 44 -8.97 -14.25 24.94
CA LEU A 44 -9.30 -12.95 24.35
C LEU A 44 -8.25 -11.88 24.65
N GLY A 45 -7.74 -11.82 25.89
CA GLY A 45 -6.61 -10.95 26.23
C GLY A 45 -5.36 -11.27 25.39
N ALA A 46 -5.07 -12.56 25.16
CA ALA A 46 -3.97 -12.97 24.29
C ALA A 46 -4.16 -12.55 22.82
N ILE A 47 -5.41 -12.50 22.33
CA ILE A 47 -5.73 -12.01 20.98
C ILE A 47 -5.47 -10.51 20.88
N GLU A 48 -5.87 -9.72 21.87
CA GLU A 48 -5.61 -8.27 21.89
C GLU A 48 -4.11 -7.95 21.89
N THR A 49 -3.31 -8.63 22.71
CA THR A 49 -1.86 -8.45 22.74
C THR A 49 -1.21 -8.78 21.39
N ARG A 50 -1.63 -9.89 20.75
CA ARG A 50 -1.13 -10.26 19.42
C ARG A 50 -1.50 -9.23 18.35
N LEU A 51 -2.69 -8.64 18.42
CA LEU A 51 -3.11 -7.59 17.48
C LEU A 51 -2.32 -6.29 17.67
N LEU A 52 -1.90 -5.97 18.89
CA LEU A 52 -1.01 -4.84 19.17
C LEU A 52 0.40 -5.09 18.62
N ASP A 53 1.00 -6.25 18.91
CA ASP A 53 2.33 -6.61 18.42
C ASP A 53 2.41 -6.63 16.89
N LEU A 54 1.39 -7.19 16.23
CA LEU A 54 1.30 -7.18 14.76
C LEU A 54 1.18 -5.75 14.19
N ARG A 55 0.52 -4.84 14.89
CA ARG A 55 0.43 -3.43 14.49
C ARG A 55 1.79 -2.76 14.58
N THR A 56 2.49 -2.88 15.71
CA THR A 56 3.82 -2.29 15.89
C THR A 56 4.78 -2.79 14.80
N LYS A 57 4.83 -4.11 14.56
CA LYS A 57 5.65 -4.69 13.49
C LYS A 57 5.26 -4.24 12.08
N LEU A 58 4.01 -3.84 11.86
CA LEU A 58 3.57 -3.28 10.59
C LEU A 58 4.07 -1.84 10.45
N ASP A 59 3.88 -1.03 11.49
CA ASP A 59 4.32 0.37 11.54
C ASP A 59 5.86 0.47 11.38
N ASP A 60 6.64 -0.37 12.08
CA ASP A 60 8.10 -0.42 11.96
C ASP A 60 8.53 -0.73 10.51
N ARG A 61 7.91 -1.74 9.89
CA ARG A 61 8.21 -2.12 8.50
C ARG A 61 7.80 -1.04 7.50
N HIS A 62 6.80 -0.23 7.81
CA HIS A 62 6.43 0.92 6.99
C HIS A 62 7.50 2.01 7.09
N ASN A 63 7.88 2.39 8.32
CA ASN A 63 8.89 3.42 8.56
C ASN A 63 10.24 3.06 7.93
N GLU A 64 10.71 1.82 8.07
CA GLU A 64 11.96 1.39 7.42
C GLU A 64 11.89 1.45 5.88
N ARG A 65 10.73 1.13 5.30
CA ARG A 65 10.55 1.20 3.84
C ARG A 65 10.56 2.65 3.38
N GLU A 66 9.94 3.54 4.13
CA GLU A 66 9.89 4.98 3.86
C GLU A 66 11.30 5.59 3.88
N GLN A 67 12.07 5.34 4.94
CA GLN A 67 13.47 5.78 5.06
C GLN A 67 14.33 5.29 3.89
N ARG A 68 14.29 3.98 3.59
CA ARG A 68 15.04 3.43 2.44
C ARG A 68 14.61 4.04 1.10
N LEU A 69 13.36 4.50 0.98
CA LEU A 69 12.85 5.11 -0.25
C LEU A 69 13.37 6.55 -0.38
N GLU A 70 13.39 7.30 0.73
CA GLU A 70 13.98 8.65 0.83
C GLU A 70 15.48 8.63 0.53
N GLU A 71 16.25 7.74 1.16
CA GLU A 71 17.68 7.55 0.90
C GLU A 71 17.96 7.31 -0.58
N ARG A 72 17.25 6.35 -1.18
CA ARG A 72 17.40 6.03 -2.61
C ARG A 72 16.95 7.17 -3.53
N ARG A 73 16.04 8.04 -3.09
CA ARG A 73 15.65 9.25 -3.85
C ARG A 73 16.79 10.27 -3.81
N ALA A 74 17.34 10.53 -2.62
CA ALA A 74 18.47 11.44 -2.44
C ALA A 74 19.71 10.98 -3.25
N GLU A 75 20.09 9.71 -3.15
CA GLU A 75 21.21 9.16 -3.92
C GLU A 75 21.03 9.34 -5.45
N ARG A 76 19.80 9.15 -5.95
CA ARG A 76 19.51 9.35 -7.37
C ARG A 76 19.58 10.82 -7.75
N GLU A 77 19.17 11.71 -6.86
CA GLU A 77 19.22 13.15 -7.10
C GLU A 77 20.66 13.64 -7.21
N THR A 78 21.54 13.20 -6.31
CA THR A 78 22.98 13.45 -6.40
C THR A 78 23.56 12.95 -7.73
N LYS A 79 23.32 11.68 -8.09
CA LYS A 79 23.82 11.11 -9.36
C LYS A 79 23.32 11.86 -10.60
N VAL A 80 22.08 12.33 -10.57
CA VAL A 80 21.52 13.13 -11.68
C VAL A 80 22.16 14.52 -11.72
N SER A 81 22.47 15.13 -10.57
CA SER A 81 23.21 16.40 -10.50
C SER A 81 24.61 16.24 -11.10
N ASP A 82 25.37 15.26 -10.62
CA ASP A 82 26.75 15.02 -11.09
C ASP A 82 26.79 14.78 -12.60
N ALA A 83 25.85 13.98 -13.12
CA ALA A 83 25.74 13.71 -14.55
C ALA A 83 25.37 14.96 -15.37
N ARG A 84 24.62 15.91 -14.79
CA ARG A 84 24.28 17.19 -15.43
C ARG A 84 25.52 18.08 -15.53
N ASP A 85 26.30 18.18 -14.47
CA ASP A 85 27.52 18.99 -14.41
C ASP A 85 28.58 18.48 -15.38
N GLU A 86 28.75 17.15 -15.44
CA GLU A 86 29.66 16.52 -16.39
C GLU A 86 29.20 16.74 -17.85
N ALA A 87 27.89 16.63 -18.11
CA ALA A 87 27.34 16.89 -19.43
C ALA A 87 27.48 18.38 -19.84
N GLU A 88 27.39 19.31 -18.89
CA GLU A 88 27.60 20.74 -19.11
C GLU A 88 29.06 21.04 -19.44
N THR A 89 29.99 20.45 -18.69
CA THR A 89 31.42 20.53 -18.97
C THR A 89 31.74 20.04 -20.38
N ARG A 90 31.20 18.89 -20.80
CA ARG A 90 31.38 18.35 -22.15
C ARG A 90 30.82 19.26 -23.24
N ARG A 91 29.67 19.89 -23.01
CA ARG A 91 29.08 20.84 -23.97
C ARG A 91 29.96 22.09 -24.09
N ALA A 92 30.41 22.66 -22.97
CA ALA A 92 31.31 23.81 -22.98
C ALA A 92 32.61 23.51 -23.75
N GLN A 93 33.20 22.33 -23.55
CA GLN A 93 34.37 21.89 -24.30
C GLN A 93 34.10 21.71 -25.80
N ALA A 94 32.93 21.20 -26.18
CA ALA A 94 32.55 21.05 -27.58
C ALA A 94 32.38 22.41 -28.27
N THR A 95 31.72 23.37 -27.62
CA THR A 95 31.56 24.72 -28.14
C THR A 95 32.89 25.45 -28.26
N ALA A 96 33.77 25.35 -27.26
CA ALA A 96 35.10 25.95 -27.32
C ALA A 96 35.94 25.40 -28.48
N ARG A 97 35.76 24.12 -28.84
CA ARG A 97 36.38 23.54 -30.05
C ARG A 97 35.81 24.13 -31.33
N LEU A 98 34.49 24.36 -31.40
CA LEU A 98 33.87 25.01 -32.56
C LEU A 98 34.35 26.45 -32.71
N GLU A 99 34.44 27.21 -31.62
CA GLU A 99 34.94 28.60 -31.62
C GLU A 99 36.37 28.69 -32.18
N ALA A 100 37.20 27.67 -31.98
CA ALA A 100 38.56 27.62 -32.52
C ALA A 100 38.64 27.36 -34.03
N PHE A 101 37.54 26.93 -34.67
CA PHE A 101 37.43 26.74 -36.11
C PHE A 101 36.73 27.90 -36.82
N ALA A 102 36.21 28.88 -36.09
CA ALA A 102 35.56 30.03 -36.68
C ALA A 102 36.60 31.07 -37.07
N ASP A 103 36.79 31.23 -38.38
CA ASP A 103 37.74 32.17 -38.96
C ASP A 103 37.13 33.58 -39.04
N THR A 104 35.81 33.68 -39.18
CA THR A 104 35.11 34.97 -39.40
C THR A 104 34.25 35.40 -38.20
N ASP A 105 33.91 36.68 -38.15
CA ASP A 105 33.03 37.21 -37.09
C ASP A 105 31.61 36.65 -37.21
N ALA A 106 31.14 36.37 -38.43
CA ALA A 106 29.84 35.77 -38.69
C ALA A 106 29.76 34.33 -38.17
N GLU A 107 30.81 33.52 -38.41
CA GLU A 107 30.89 32.16 -37.86
C GLU A 107 30.95 32.16 -36.33
N ARG A 108 31.68 33.10 -35.73
CA ARG A 108 31.75 33.26 -34.27
C ARG A 108 30.39 33.62 -33.67
N GLU A 109 29.64 34.54 -34.30
CA GLU A 109 28.28 34.91 -33.88
C GLU A 109 27.32 33.72 -33.98
N ALA A 110 27.36 32.96 -35.09
CA ALA A 110 26.54 31.77 -35.27
C ALA A 110 26.82 30.68 -34.22
N ILE A 111 28.08 30.52 -33.78
CA ILE A 111 28.42 29.59 -32.68
C ILE A 111 27.85 30.06 -31.34
N VAL A 112 27.84 31.37 -31.07
CA VAL A 112 27.23 31.93 -29.86
C VAL A 112 25.73 31.67 -29.85
N GLU A 113 25.05 31.89 -30.98
CA GLU A 113 23.62 31.57 -31.14
C GLU A 113 23.36 30.08 -30.96
N PHE A 114 24.12 29.22 -31.65
CA PHE A 114 24.03 27.76 -31.51
C PHE A 114 24.20 27.31 -30.05
N ARG A 115 25.17 27.88 -29.34
CA ARG A 115 25.39 27.59 -27.92
C ARG A 115 24.16 27.96 -27.08
N ALA A 116 23.59 29.13 -27.32
CA ALA A 116 22.41 29.61 -26.62
C ALA A 116 21.20 28.69 -26.88
N ASP A 117 20.96 28.30 -28.12
CA ASP A 117 19.87 27.41 -28.51
C ASP A 117 20.01 26.01 -27.91
N VAL A 118 21.22 25.45 -27.95
CA VAL A 118 21.51 24.15 -27.31
C VAL A 118 21.27 24.24 -25.80
N GLN A 119 21.71 25.32 -25.15
CA GLN A 119 21.49 25.52 -23.72
C GLN A 119 19.98 25.61 -23.41
N ALA A 120 19.24 26.43 -24.15
CA ALA A 120 17.80 26.57 -24.00
C ALA A 120 17.06 25.23 -24.19
N ALA A 121 17.44 24.44 -25.21
CA ALA A 121 16.86 23.13 -25.46
C ALA A 121 17.16 22.14 -24.31
N VAL A 122 18.39 22.14 -23.78
CA VAL A 122 18.77 21.30 -22.63
C VAL A 122 17.98 21.69 -21.38
N GLU A 123 17.86 22.98 -21.09
CA GLU A 123 17.11 23.50 -19.95
C GLU A 123 15.62 23.17 -20.04
N ALA A 124 15.01 23.35 -21.22
CA ALA A 124 13.62 22.99 -21.47
C ALA A 124 13.37 21.49 -21.25
N ARG A 125 14.24 20.63 -21.79
CA ARG A 125 14.17 19.18 -21.58
C ARG A 125 14.31 18.82 -20.10
N ARG A 126 15.27 19.45 -19.40
CA ARG A 126 15.52 19.24 -17.98
C ARG A 126 14.29 19.60 -17.17
N ALA A 127 13.72 20.79 -17.39
CA ALA A 127 12.53 21.27 -16.69
C ALA A 127 11.34 20.33 -16.92
N ALA A 128 11.12 19.85 -18.14
CA ALA A 128 10.05 18.90 -18.45
C ALA A 128 10.23 17.55 -17.73
N PHE A 129 11.46 17.02 -17.69
CA PHE A 129 11.78 15.78 -16.97
C PHE A 129 11.59 15.95 -15.44
N ASP A 130 12.07 17.06 -14.89
CA ASP A 130 11.96 17.35 -13.46
C ASP A 130 10.49 17.51 -13.05
N ALA A 131 9.69 18.23 -13.85
CA ALA A 131 8.25 18.35 -13.65
C ALA A 131 7.53 16.99 -13.71
N ALA A 132 7.82 16.15 -14.71
CA ALA A 132 7.23 14.82 -14.85
C ALA A 132 7.60 13.90 -13.68
N ASN A 133 8.85 13.94 -13.23
CA ASN A 133 9.31 13.16 -12.07
C ASN A 133 8.69 13.66 -10.76
N ALA A 134 8.56 14.98 -10.56
CA ALA A 134 7.91 15.57 -9.40
C ALA A 134 6.43 15.17 -9.32
N ALA A 135 5.71 15.25 -10.46
CA ALA A 135 4.31 14.82 -10.55
C ALA A 135 4.16 13.32 -10.24
N PHE A 136 5.06 12.47 -10.78
CA PHE A 136 5.08 11.04 -10.48
C PHE A 136 5.32 10.76 -9.00
N ARG A 137 6.31 11.41 -8.38
CA ARG A 137 6.64 11.26 -6.94
C ARG A 137 5.44 11.66 -6.09
N LYS A 138 4.87 12.85 -6.32
CA LYS A 138 3.69 13.34 -5.60
C LYS A 138 2.50 12.38 -5.73
N GLY A 139 2.23 11.87 -6.93
CA GLY A 139 1.17 10.90 -7.18
C GLY A 139 1.40 9.58 -6.45
N LEU A 140 2.64 9.09 -6.43
CA LEU A 140 3.01 7.87 -5.71
C LEU A 140 2.84 8.03 -4.20
N ASP A 141 3.32 9.14 -3.64
CA ASP A 141 3.22 9.42 -2.20
C ASP A 141 1.75 9.53 -1.78
N ALA A 142 0.91 10.21 -2.56
CA ALA A 142 -0.54 10.27 -2.32
C ALA A 142 -1.21 8.88 -2.36
N ALA A 143 -0.83 8.02 -3.31
CA ALA A 143 -1.35 6.66 -3.40
C ALA A 143 -0.92 5.79 -2.21
N VAL A 144 0.32 5.95 -1.73
CA VAL A 144 0.84 5.26 -0.55
C VAL A 144 0.12 5.73 0.71
N THR A 145 -0.03 7.03 0.93
CA THR A 145 -0.76 7.60 2.08
C THR A 145 -2.20 7.11 2.09
N THR A 146 -2.88 7.13 0.93
CA THR A 146 -4.25 6.61 0.81
C THR A 146 -4.33 5.14 1.21
N ARG A 147 -3.42 4.30 0.71
CA ARG A 147 -3.36 2.88 1.07
C ARG A 147 -3.14 2.68 2.56
N ARG A 148 -2.26 3.48 3.16
CA ARG A 148 -1.95 3.44 4.59
C ARG A 148 -3.18 3.77 5.43
N THR A 149 -3.86 4.87 5.15
CA THR A 149 -5.10 5.26 5.86
C THR A 149 -6.19 4.19 5.72
N GLN A 150 -6.36 3.60 4.53
CA GLN A 150 -7.31 2.50 4.33
C GLN A 150 -6.93 1.25 5.13
N ALA A 151 -5.64 0.90 5.19
CA ALA A 151 -5.15 -0.22 5.98
C ALA A 151 -5.40 0.00 7.48
N GLU A 152 -5.03 1.17 8.00
CA GLU A 152 -5.22 1.55 9.40
C GLU A 152 -6.71 1.55 9.81
N SER A 153 -7.57 2.08 8.93
CA SER A 153 -9.03 2.05 9.12
C SER A 153 -9.56 0.61 9.16
N SER A 154 -9.14 -0.24 8.22
CA SER A 154 -9.55 -1.64 8.14
C SER A 154 -9.11 -2.46 9.37
N VAL A 155 -7.88 -2.23 9.85
CA VAL A 155 -7.37 -2.85 11.07
C VAL A 155 -8.15 -2.37 12.30
N THR A 156 -8.45 -1.08 12.39
CA THR A 156 -9.24 -0.52 13.49
C THR A 156 -10.65 -1.10 13.52
N ALA A 157 -11.32 -1.18 12.36
CA ALA A 157 -12.64 -1.78 12.23
C ALA A 157 -12.63 -3.27 12.60
N PHE A 158 -11.62 -4.03 12.16
CA PHE A 158 -11.47 -5.43 12.54
C PHE A 158 -11.32 -5.59 14.06
N ARG A 159 -10.46 -4.80 14.70
CA ARG A 159 -10.27 -4.81 16.16
C ARG A 159 -11.56 -4.48 16.91
N ALA A 160 -12.29 -3.46 16.45
CA ALA A 160 -13.58 -3.09 17.03
C ALA A 160 -14.60 -4.23 16.93
N ALA A 161 -14.66 -4.92 15.78
CA ALA A 161 -15.55 -6.06 15.59
C ALA A 161 -15.19 -7.24 16.50
N ILE A 162 -13.89 -7.54 16.67
CA ILE A 162 -13.43 -8.57 17.61
C ILE A 162 -13.80 -8.18 19.05
N LYS A 163 -13.52 -6.93 19.46
CA LYS A 163 -13.88 -6.44 20.80
C LYS A 163 -15.38 -6.51 21.06
N ALA A 164 -16.21 -6.17 20.08
CA ALA A 164 -17.67 -6.30 20.19
C ALA A 164 -18.10 -7.77 20.35
N ALA A 165 -17.49 -8.70 19.61
CA ALA A 165 -17.74 -10.13 19.76
C ALA A 165 -17.32 -10.65 21.15
N VAL A 166 -16.21 -10.14 21.69
CA VAL A 166 -15.75 -10.42 23.06
C VAL A 166 -16.76 -9.95 24.10
N GLU A 167 -17.16 -8.69 24.05
CA GLU A 167 -18.10 -8.13 25.02
C GLU A 167 -19.46 -8.84 24.96
N LYS A 168 -19.94 -9.16 23.75
CA LYS A 168 -21.16 -9.99 23.60
C LYS A 168 -21.00 -11.35 24.27
N ALA A 169 -19.87 -12.04 24.07
CA ALA A 169 -19.64 -13.34 24.71
C ALA A 169 -19.61 -13.26 26.24
N LYS A 170 -19.04 -12.18 26.82
CA LYS A 170 -19.07 -11.92 28.26
C LYS A 170 -20.49 -11.69 28.76
N THR A 171 -21.28 -10.86 28.07
CA THR A 171 -22.68 -10.62 28.41
C THR A 171 -23.51 -11.89 28.33
N ASP A 172 -23.32 -12.70 27.29
CA ASP A 172 -24.03 -13.97 27.13
C ASP A 172 -23.65 -15.00 28.22
N CYS A 173 -22.37 -15.01 28.63
CA CYS A 173 -21.89 -15.78 29.77
C CYS A 173 -22.58 -15.35 31.08
N ALA A 174 -22.65 -14.04 31.35
CA ALA A 174 -23.31 -13.50 32.55
C ALA A 174 -24.82 -13.74 32.55
N ALA A 175 -25.45 -13.75 31.37
CA ALA A 175 -26.85 -14.07 31.18
C ALA A 175 -27.17 -15.58 31.29
N GLY A 176 -26.15 -16.43 31.49
CA GLY A 176 -26.36 -17.87 31.61
C GLY A 176 -26.79 -18.55 30.32
N LYS A 177 -26.37 -18.06 29.14
CA LYS A 177 -26.54 -18.79 27.88
C LYS A 177 -25.67 -20.04 27.85
N ASP A 178 -26.09 -21.06 27.12
CA ASP A 178 -25.32 -22.31 27.04
C ASP A 178 -23.98 -22.08 26.31
N ALA A 179 -22.96 -22.83 26.70
CA ALA A 179 -21.61 -22.62 26.20
C ALA A 179 -21.45 -22.99 24.71
N ALA A 180 -22.35 -23.80 24.13
CA ALA A 180 -22.30 -24.14 22.71
C ALA A 180 -22.80 -22.96 21.86
N THR A 181 -23.90 -22.34 22.26
CA THR A 181 -24.44 -21.13 21.61
C THR A 181 -23.45 -19.97 21.68
N ILE A 182 -22.84 -19.71 22.85
CA ILE A 182 -21.83 -18.64 22.99
C ILE A 182 -20.66 -18.85 22.03
N ARG A 183 -20.17 -20.10 21.91
CA ARG A 183 -19.07 -20.44 20.99
C ARG A 183 -19.46 -20.28 19.53
N ALA A 184 -20.67 -20.71 19.15
CA ALA A 184 -21.18 -20.58 17.79
C ALA A 184 -21.33 -19.11 17.38
N ASP A 185 -21.96 -18.29 18.23
CA ASP A 185 -22.15 -16.85 18.00
C ASP A 185 -20.81 -16.12 17.88
N PHE A 186 -19.88 -16.40 18.79
CA PHE A 186 -18.54 -15.80 18.75
C PHE A 186 -17.78 -16.19 17.48
N ALA A 187 -17.81 -17.47 17.10
CA ALA A 187 -17.16 -17.95 15.88
C ALA A 187 -17.75 -17.29 14.63
N ALA A 188 -19.08 -17.15 14.57
CA ALA A 188 -19.77 -16.45 13.48
C ALA A 188 -19.36 -14.97 13.39
N ALA A 189 -19.32 -14.26 14.52
CA ALA A 189 -18.90 -12.86 14.57
C ALA A 189 -17.44 -12.67 14.14
N VAL A 190 -16.54 -13.53 14.61
CA VAL A 190 -15.12 -13.52 14.20
C VAL A 190 -14.98 -13.84 12.70
N LYS A 191 -15.77 -14.78 12.17
CA LYS A 191 -15.77 -15.09 10.74
C LYS A 191 -16.22 -13.88 9.92
N ALA A 192 -17.33 -13.24 10.30
CA ALA A 192 -17.82 -12.04 9.63
C ALA A 192 -16.78 -10.90 9.64
N ALA A 193 -16.10 -10.69 10.77
CA ALA A 193 -15.01 -9.72 10.88
C ALA A 193 -13.84 -10.05 9.92
N LYS A 194 -13.45 -11.33 9.83
CA LYS A 194 -12.39 -11.79 8.92
C LYS A 194 -12.79 -11.63 7.45
N ASP A 195 -14.02 -11.99 7.11
CA ASP A 195 -14.55 -11.87 5.75
C ASP A 195 -14.59 -10.40 5.32
N LYS A 196 -15.04 -9.50 6.21
CA LYS A 196 -15.01 -8.05 5.98
C LYS A 196 -13.58 -7.55 5.78
N PHE A 197 -12.65 -7.91 6.67
CA PHE A 197 -11.26 -7.49 6.54
C PHE A 197 -10.62 -7.99 5.23
N ALA A 198 -10.95 -9.22 4.79
CA ALA A 198 -10.51 -9.75 3.52
C ALA A 198 -11.11 -8.99 2.32
N ALA A 199 -12.37 -8.59 2.39
CA ALA A 199 -13.01 -7.76 1.37
C ALA A 199 -12.37 -6.36 1.29
N ASP A 200 -12.18 -5.70 2.44
CA ASP A 200 -11.54 -4.38 2.52
C ASP A 200 -10.13 -4.41 1.92
N ARG A 201 -9.35 -5.48 2.19
CA ARG A 201 -8.02 -5.69 1.59
C ARG A 201 -8.04 -5.79 0.06
N LYS A 202 -9.05 -6.43 -0.54
CA LYS A 202 -9.16 -6.55 -2.01
C LYS A 202 -9.39 -5.20 -2.67
N VAL A 203 -10.14 -4.30 -2.01
CA VAL A 203 -10.36 -2.94 -2.52
C VAL A 203 -9.05 -2.15 -2.56
N MET A 204 -8.20 -2.31 -1.55
CA MET A 204 -6.88 -1.66 -1.46
C MET A 204 -5.88 -2.11 -2.54
N ASP A 205 -6.04 -3.28 -3.15
CA ASP A 205 -5.10 -3.79 -4.17
C ASP A 205 -5.10 -2.99 -5.49
N ARG A 206 -6.03 -2.04 -5.65
CA ARG A 206 -6.09 -1.15 -6.84
C ARG A 206 -4.96 -0.13 -6.94
N VAL A 207 -4.16 0.06 -5.90
CA VAL A 207 -2.99 0.96 -5.89
C VAL A 207 -1.99 0.59 -6.99
N GLY A 208 -1.83 -0.69 -7.32
CA GLY A 208 -0.93 -1.11 -8.40
C GLY A 208 -1.30 -0.51 -9.76
N THR A 209 -2.61 -0.37 -10.04
CA THR A 209 -3.12 0.24 -11.27
C THR A 209 -2.87 1.74 -11.32
N GLN A 210 -3.01 2.42 -10.17
CA GLN A 210 -2.70 3.85 -10.06
C GLN A 210 -1.22 4.11 -10.33
N VAL A 211 -0.32 3.31 -9.73
CA VAL A 211 1.13 3.44 -9.94
C VAL A 211 1.52 3.17 -11.40
N ARG A 212 0.92 2.17 -12.06
CA ARG A 212 1.14 1.93 -13.50
C ARG A 212 0.70 3.11 -14.35
N THR A 213 -0.48 3.68 -14.06
CA THR A 213 -0.99 4.85 -14.78
C THR A 213 -0.04 6.04 -14.64
N LEU A 214 0.42 6.34 -13.42
CA LEU A 214 1.41 7.38 -13.16
C LEU A 214 2.72 7.13 -13.94
N ALA A 215 3.16 5.87 -14.01
CA ALA A 215 4.39 5.51 -14.71
C ALA A 215 4.28 5.74 -16.23
N GLU A 216 3.14 5.38 -16.84
CA GLU A 216 2.87 5.64 -18.25
C GLU A 216 2.78 7.13 -18.56
N THR A 217 2.12 7.93 -17.70
CA THR A 217 2.07 9.40 -17.85
C THR A 217 3.48 10.00 -17.83
N ARG A 218 4.33 9.58 -16.88
CA ARG A 218 5.72 10.04 -16.82
C ARG A 218 6.50 9.63 -18.08
N LYS A 219 6.34 8.39 -18.53
CA LYS A 219 7.01 7.87 -19.74
C LYS A 219 6.62 8.67 -20.98
N ALA A 220 5.33 8.97 -21.15
CA ALA A 220 4.84 9.80 -22.25
C ALA A 220 5.43 11.23 -22.19
N ALA A 221 5.47 11.85 -21.00
CA ALA A 221 6.08 13.16 -20.82
C ALA A 221 7.58 13.16 -21.17
N HIS A 222 8.33 12.13 -20.75
CA HIS A 222 9.74 11.98 -21.11
C HIS A 222 9.92 11.80 -22.63
N ALA A 223 9.09 10.97 -23.26
CA ALA A 223 9.14 10.76 -24.70
C ALA A 223 8.90 12.06 -25.48
N LYS A 224 7.90 12.84 -25.07
CA LYS A 224 7.61 14.15 -25.66
C LYS A 224 8.80 15.11 -25.50
N ALA A 225 9.32 15.28 -24.28
CA ALA A 225 10.44 16.17 -24.03
C ALA A 225 11.72 15.78 -24.79
N MET A 226 11.93 14.48 -25.05
CA MET A 226 13.02 14.03 -25.93
C MET A 226 12.76 14.33 -27.41
N ALA A 227 11.52 14.23 -27.88
CA ALA A 227 11.16 14.61 -29.24
C ALA A 227 11.34 16.12 -29.46
N ASP A 228 10.84 16.94 -28.53
CA ASP A 228 11.00 18.40 -28.57
C ASP A 228 12.49 18.79 -28.56
N PHE A 229 13.30 18.16 -27.69
CA PHE A 229 14.75 18.38 -27.64
C PHE A 229 15.43 18.04 -28.97
N ARG A 230 15.10 16.90 -29.58
CA ARG A 230 15.69 16.51 -30.87
C ARG A 230 15.34 17.52 -31.96
N ALA A 231 14.08 17.94 -32.03
CA ALA A 231 13.66 18.95 -33.01
C ALA A 231 14.44 20.26 -32.84
N ALA A 232 14.60 20.75 -31.60
CA ALA A 232 15.40 21.95 -31.32
C ALA A 232 16.87 21.78 -31.70
N MET A 233 17.48 20.61 -31.41
CA MET A 233 18.87 20.34 -31.78
C MET A 233 19.09 20.26 -33.30
N GLU A 234 18.14 19.70 -34.05
CA GLU A 234 18.23 19.64 -35.51
C GLU A 234 18.08 21.04 -36.13
N ALA A 235 17.18 21.87 -35.60
CA ALA A 235 17.05 23.27 -36.01
C ALA A 235 18.35 24.06 -35.78
N ALA A 236 18.87 24.06 -34.55
CA ALA A 236 20.12 24.77 -34.22
C ALA A 236 21.31 24.30 -35.07
N ARG A 237 21.39 23.00 -35.40
CA ARG A 237 22.42 22.47 -36.31
C ARG A 237 22.26 22.96 -37.75
N ALA A 238 21.02 23.06 -38.23
CA ALA A 238 20.75 23.56 -39.57
C ALA A 238 21.16 25.04 -39.69
N ASP A 239 20.84 25.84 -38.68
CA ASP A 239 21.18 27.27 -38.63
C ASP A 239 22.70 27.46 -38.56
N LEU A 240 23.39 26.71 -37.69
CA LEU A 240 24.86 26.72 -37.64
C LEU A 240 25.48 26.33 -38.97
N LYS A 241 25.00 25.25 -39.61
CA LYS A 241 25.53 24.80 -40.90
C LYS A 241 25.29 25.84 -42.01
N ALA A 242 24.16 26.54 -41.99
CA ALA A 242 23.89 27.59 -42.96
C ALA A 242 24.93 28.71 -42.85
N ALA A 243 25.28 29.14 -41.63
CA ALA A 243 26.29 30.18 -41.43
C ALA A 243 27.67 29.81 -42.02
N PHE A 244 28.12 28.57 -41.82
CA PHE A 244 29.40 28.08 -42.38
C PHE A 244 29.35 27.84 -43.91
N ASN A 245 28.17 27.62 -44.48
CA ASN A 245 28.01 27.39 -45.93
C ASN A 245 27.84 28.70 -46.72
N VAL A 246 27.28 29.75 -46.10
CA VAL A 246 27.11 31.07 -46.73
C VAL A 246 28.47 31.68 -47.11
N GLU A 247 29.53 31.37 -46.37
CA GLU A 247 30.85 31.94 -46.60
C GLU A 247 31.67 31.18 -47.65
N ALA A 248 31.49 29.85 -47.75
CA ALA A 248 32.10 29.05 -48.83
C ALA A 248 31.63 29.47 -50.24
N GLU A 249 30.44 30.07 -50.35
CA GLU A 249 29.94 30.66 -51.60
C GLU A 249 30.44 32.09 -51.81
N VAL A 250 30.78 32.84 -50.76
CA VAL A 250 31.32 34.22 -50.85
C VAL A 250 32.83 34.24 -51.12
N GLU A 251 33.60 33.23 -50.69
CA GLU A 251 35.02 33.08 -51.03
C GLU A 251 35.28 32.46 -52.42
N ALA A 252 34.25 31.91 -53.06
CA ALA A 252 34.35 31.27 -54.38
C ALA A 252 34.03 32.20 -55.57
N GLU A 253 33.63 33.45 -55.30
CA GLU A 253 33.46 34.54 -56.28
C GLU A 253 34.65 35.50 -56.31
#